data_AF-A0A1F5VXH1-F1
#
_entry.id   AF-A0A1F5VXH1-F1
#
_cell.length_a   1.000
_cell.length_b   1.000
_cell.length_c   1.000
_cell.angle_alpha   90.00
_cell.angle_beta   90.00
_cell.angle_gamma   90.00
#
_symmetry.space_group_name_H-M   'P 1'
#
loop_
_entity.id
_entity.type
_entity.pdbx_description
1 polymer ?
#
loop_
_entity_poly.entity_id
_entity_poly.type
_entity_poly.pdbx_seq_one_letter_code
_entity_poly.pdbx_strand_id
1 'polypeptide(L)'
;MKTAIESYQKAVELHPNFAYAHSNMGSAYYRLALDEFYHGEDASKSIQHAIGAHSRVIEIDPKYVLAFNNLGNAYSLLSEYKLGHGEDPRDNLQSAINSYENALKLNPEYADSYLAMAQLYRWRSVWDSVNKQPASVDLEQANSYLEKTLSISPNMKEALILQDIIKRLGEKTDN
;
A
#
# COMPACT_ATOMS: atom_id res chain seq x y z
N MET A 1 7.91 8.94 16.83
CA MET A 1 8.35 8.23 15.61
C MET A 1 9.88 8.19 15.51
N LYS A 2 10.54 9.35 15.52
CA LYS A 2 12.01 9.47 15.42
C LYS A 2 12.78 8.64 16.46
N THR A 3 12.39 8.66 17.74
CA THR A 3 13.02 7.84 18.81
C THR A 3 12.88 6.32 18.60
N ALA A 4 11.78 5.86 17.99
CA ALA A 4 11.58 4.44 17.68
C ALA A 4 12.48 4.01 16.52
N ILE A 5 12.58 4.85 15.49
CA ILE A 5 13.46 4.64 14.33
C ILE A 5 14.92 4.49 14.79
N GLU A 6 15.42 5.40 15.64
CA GLU A 6 16.78 5.33 16.18
C GLU A 6 17.05 4.03 16.95
N SER A 7 16.05 3.57 17.71
CA SER A 7 16.17 2.32 18.47
C SER A 7 16.23 1.10 17.56
N TYR A 8 15.41 1.09 16.50
CA TYR A 8 15.45 0.01 15.52
C TYR A 8 16.71 0.04 14.65
N GLN A 9 17.23 1.23 14.32
CA GLN A 9 18.52 1.38 13.62
C GLN A 9 19.66 0.73 14.42
N LYS A 10 19.77 1.03 15.71
CA LYS A 10 20.74 0.37 16.59
C LYS A 10 20.53 -1.15 16.64
N ALA A 11 19.27 -1.60 16.69
CA ALA A 11 18.97 -3.02 16.71
C ALA A 11 19.42 -3.74 15.42
N VAL A 12 19.23 -3.12 14.24
CA VAL A 12 19.67 -3.71 12.97
C VAL A 12 21.19 -3.58 12.75
N GLU A 13 21.85 -2.58 13.35
CA GLU A 13 23.31 -2.51 13.39
C GLU A 13 23.92 -3.67 14.19
N LEU A 14 23.33 -3.98 15.36
CA LEU A 14 23.77 -5.09 16.20
C LEU A 14 23.40 -6.45 15.61
N HIS A 15 22.22 -6.55 14.98
CA HIS A 15 21.69 -7.78 14.40
C HIS A 15 21.10 -7.53 13.00
N PRO A 16 21.93 -7.53 11.94
CA PRO A 16 21.51 -7.16 10.58
C PRO A 16 20.43 -8.07 9.96
N ASN A 17 20.28 -9.29 10.48
CA ASN A 17 19.31 -10.27 10.01
C ASN A 17 18.09 -10.40 10.94
N PHE A 18 17.89 -9.46 11.86
CA PHE A 18 16.73 -9.51 12.75
C PHE A 18 15.48 -8.98 12.05
N ALA A 19 14.73 -9.87 11.39
CA ALA A 19 13.54 -9.55 10.60
C ALA A 19 12.53 -8.67 11.34
N TYR A 20 12.28 -8.92 12.64
CA TYR A 20 11.34 -8.12 13.43
C TYR A 20 11.80 -6.67 13.62
N ALA A 21 13.11 -6.42 13.80
CA ALA A 21 13.63 -5.06 13.90
C ALA A 21 13.47 -4.32 12.56
N HIS A 22 13.77 -4.96 11.44
CA HIS A 22 13.53 -4.39 10.11
C HIS A 22 12.04 -4.13 9.86
N SER A 23 11.16 -5.06 10.23
CA SER A 23 9.71 -4.90 10.07
C SER A 23 9.15 -3.72 10.85
N ASN A 24 9.55 -3.60 12.11
CA ASN A 24 9.14 -2.48 12.97
C ASN A 24 9.77 -1.15 12.51
N MET A 25 11.01 -1.17 12.02
CA MET A 25 11.65 -0.01 11.42
C MET A 25 10.90 0.47 10.18
N GLY A 26 10.52 -0.45 9.28
CA GLY A 26 9.72 -0.14 8.09
C GLY A 26 8.36 0.46 8.44
N SER A 27 7.67 -0.12 9.43
CA SER A 27 6.39 0.43 9.93
C SER A 27 6.55 1.83 10.55
N ALA A 28 7.66 2.07 11.25
CA ALA A 28 7.95 3.38 11.82
C ALA A 28 8.29 4.43 10.74
N TYR A 29 9.02 4.04 9.68
CA TYR A 29 9.27 4.91 8.54
C TYR A 29 8.00 5.17 7.71
N TYR A 30 7.17 4.15 7.49
CA TYR A 30 5.92 4.30 6.74
C TYR A 30 4.97 5.29 7.43
N ARG A 31 4.81 5.18 8.75
CA ARG A 31 4.00 6.12 9.51
C ARG A 31 4.60 7.54 9.54
N LEU A 32 5.94 7.67 9.54
CA LEU A 32 6.60 8.98 9.42
C LEU A 32 6.35 9.58 8.02
N ALA A 33 6.44 8.75 6.98
CA ALA A 33 6.14 9.16 5.61
C ALA A 33 4.69 9.62 5.45
N LEU A 34 3.72 8.95 6.07
CA LEU A 34 2.33 9.40 6.08
C LEU A 34 2.18 10.77 6.76
N ASP A 35 2.84 10.95 7.91
CA ASP A 35 2.83 12.22 8.64
C ASP A 35 3.42 13.35 7.78
N GLU A 36 4.60 13.14 7.20
CA GLU A 36 5.25 14.10 6.29
C GLU A 36 4.35 14.40 5.07
N PHE A 37 3.80 13.36 4.44
CA PHE A 37 2.93 13.50 3.26
C PHE A 37 1.68 14.33 3.55
N TYR A 38 0.97 14.06 4.65
CA TYR A 38 -0.26 14.78 4.99
C TYR A 38 -0.02 16.19 5.53
N HIS A 39 1.19 16.50 6.00
CA HIS A 39 1.59 17.85 6.38
C HIS A 39 2.23 18.65 5.22
N GLY A 40 2.33 18.07 4.02
CA GLY A 40 2.90 18.72 2.85
C GLY A 40 4.44 18.84 2.90
N GLU A 41 5.09 17.99 3.69
CA GLU A 41 6.54 17.85 3.75
C GLU A 41 7.04 16.84 2.70
N ASP A 42 8.35 16.86 2.42
CA ASP A 42 8.98 15.87 1.54
C ASP A 42 9.07 14.50 2.22
N ALA A 43 8.08 13.65 1.92
CA ALA A 43 8.01 12.28 2.41
C ALA A 43 8.93 11.30 1.65
N SER A 44 9.58 11.71 0.55
CA SER A 44 10.28 10.79 -0.36
C SER A 44 11.31 9.93 0.37
N LYS A 45 12.09 10.53 1.27
CA LYS A 45 13.12 9.83 2.03
C LYS A 45 12.55 8.79 2.99
N SER A 46 11.49 9.14 3.73
CA SER A 46 10.85 8.22 4.66
C SER A 46 10.14 7.08 3.94
N ILE A 47 9.54 7.35 2.78
CA ILE A 47 8.97 6.32 1.90
C ILE A 47 10.06 5.33 1.45
N GLN A 48 11.20 5.82 0.97
CA GLN A 48 12.31 4.96 0.54
C GLN A 48 12.86 4.11 1.69
N HIS A 49 12.97 4.67 2.90
CA HIS A 49 13.39 3.89 4.06
C HIS A 49 12.38 2.80 4.44
N ALA A 50 11.07 3.07 4.33
CA ALA A 50 10.03 2.06 4.56
C ALA A 50 10.13 0.91 3.54
N ILE A 51 10.30 1.23 2.27
CA ILE A 51 10.50 0.26 1.18
C ILE A 51 11.74 -0.60 1.45
N GLY A 52 12.88 0.03 1.76
CA GLY A 52 14.13 -0.68 2.02
C GLY A 52 14.04 -1.62 3.23
N ALA A 53 13.42 -1.16 4.31
CA ALA A 53 13.25 -1.96 5.52
C ALA A 53 12.33 -3.17 5.28
N HIS A 54 11.19 -3.00 4.61
CA HIS A 54 10.29 -4.12 4.30
C HIS A 54 10.89 -5.09 3.27
N SER A 55 11.62 -4.59 2.28
CA SER A 55 12.39 -5.43 1.34
C SER A 55 13.41 -6.29 2.08
N ARG A 56 14.10 -5.71 3.08
CA ARG A 56 15.05 -6.46 3.89
C ARG A 56 14.40 -7.57 4.70
N VAL A 57 13.18 -7.37 5.20
CA VAL A 57 12.41 -8.44 5.86
C VAL A 57 12.15 -9.60 4.90
N ILE A 58 11.77 -9.31 3.66
CA ILE A 58 11.50 -10.32 2.63
C ILE A 58 12.77 -11.10 2.24
N GLU A 59 13.92 -10.42 2.18
CA GLU A 59 15.21 -11.08 1.96
C GLU A 59 15.60 -12.05 3.10
N ILE A 60 15.26 -11.69 4.33
CA ILE A 60 15.55 -12.51 5.52
C ILE A 60 14.54 -13.65 5.66
N ASP A 61 13.25 -13.35 5.48
CA ASP A 61 12.14 -14.29 5.57
C ASP A 61 11.16 -14.07 4.39
N PRO A 62 11.31 -14.84 3.30
CA PRO A 62 10.47 -14.70 2.12
C PRO A 62 9.05 -15.24 2.32
N LYS A 63 8.70 -15.75 3.52
CA LYS A 63 7.34 -16.19 3.86
C LYS A 63 6.62 -15.19 4.78
N TYR A 64 7.23 -14.04 5.07
CA TYR A 64 6.63 -13.03 5.93
C TYR A 64 5.53 -12.23 5.19
N VAL A 65 4.30 -12.74 5.24
CA VAL A 65 3.09 -12.14 4.61
C VAL A 65 2.96 -10.63 4.86
N LEU A 66 3.07 -10.21 6.13
CA LEU A 66 2.92 -8.81 6.53
C LEU A 66 3.97 -7.90 5.87
N ALA A 67 5.19 -8.40 5.62
CA ALA A 67 6.24 -7.61 4.98
C ALA A 67 5.89 -7.28 3.52
N PHE A 68 5.33 -8.25 2.78
CA PHE A 68 4.82 -8.01 1.43
C PHE A 68 3.67 -7.02 1.41
N ASN A 69 2.70 -7.15 2.33
CA ASN A 69 1.59 -6.20 2.42
C ASN A 69 2.08 -4.78 2.75
N ASN A 70 2.98 -4.64 3.71
CA ASN A 70 3.52 -3.34 4.09
C ASN A 70 4.43 -2.74 3.02
N LEU A 71 5.16 -3.56 2.27
CA LEU A 71 5.89 -3.13 1.08
C LEU A 71 4.94 -2.59 0.01
N GLY A 72 3.82 -3.28 -0.21
CA GLY A 72 2.74 -2.80 -1.09
C GLY A 72 2.22 -1.43 -0.66
N ASN A 73 1.94 -1.25 0.63
CA ASN A 73 1.48 0.03 1.19
C ASN A 73 2.51 1.15 0.99
N ALA A 74 3.80 0.85 1.17
CA ALA A 74 4.87 1.82 0.97
C ALA A 74 5.02 2.22 -0.52
N TYR A 75 4.87 1.27 -1.45
CA TYR A 75 4.84 1.58 -2.88
C TYR A 75 3.59 2.36 -3.30
N SER A 76 2.42 2.04 -2.73
CA SER A 76 1.18 2.81 -2.96
C SER A 76 1.36 4.27 -2.53
N LEU A 77 1.95 4.50 -1.35
CA LEU A 77 2.25 5.85 -0.88
C LEU A 77 3.26 6.56 -1.79
N LEU A 78 4.26 5.84 -2.31
CA LEU A 78 5.20 6.41 -3.29
C LEU A 78 4.51 6.81 -4.60
N SER A 79 3.55 6.00 -5.07
CA SER A 79 2.73 6.33 -6.24
C SER A 79 1.91 7.60 -6.00
N GLU A 80 1.25 7.72 -4.85
CA GLU A 80 0.50 8.93 -4.49
C GLU A 80 1.40 10.16 -4.37
N TYR A 81 2.57 10.00 -3.73
CA TYR A 81 3.57 11.05 -3.63
C TYR A 81 4.02 11.53 -5.01
N LYS A 82 4.46 10.62 -5.88
CA LYS A 82 4.89 10.93 -7.24
C LYS A 82 3.81 11.64 -8.04
N LEU A 83 2.58 11.19 -7.90
CA LEU A 83 1.45 11.83 -8.57
C LEU A 83 1.28 13.28 -8.16
N GLY A 84 1.32 13.55 -6.85
CA GLY A 84 1.24 14.92 -6.31
C GLY A 84 2.36 15.83 -6.82
N HIS A 85 3.47 15.25 -7.28
CA HIS A 85 4.63 15.95 -7.83
C HIS A 85 4.68 15.94 -9.38
N GLY A 86 3.63 15.47 -10.05
CA GLY A 86 3.54 15.45 -11.51
C GLY A 86 4.38 14.36 -12.18
N GLU A 87 4.80 13.34 -11.43
CA GLU A 87 5.54 12.18 -11.93
C GLU A 87 4.60 11.02 -12.28
N ASP A 88 5.03 10.14 -13.20
CA ASP A 88 4.29 8.95 -13.58
C ASP A 88 4.31 7.89 -12.44
N PRO A 89 3.15 7.51 -11.87
CA PRO A 89 3.08 6.59 -10.75
C PRO A 89 3.08 5.11 -11.17
N ARG A 90 3.02 4.79 -12.48
CA ARG A 90 2.69 3.44 -12.98
C ARG A 90 3.65 2.35 -12.50
N ASP A 91 4.96 2.60 -12.52
CA ASP A 91 5.95 1.62 -12.06
C ASP A 91 5.80 1.30 -10.57
N ASN A 92 5.49 2.32 -9.77
CA ASN A 92 5.27 2.18 -8.34
C ASN A 92 3.93 1.51 -8.04
N LEU A 93 2.89 1.78 -8.83
CA LEU A 93 1.61 1.08 -8.73
C LEU A 93 1.78 -0.41 -9.02
N GLN A 94 2.52 -0.75 -10.07
CA GLN A 94 2.81 -2.14 -10.41
C GLN A 94 3.63 -2.83 -9.30
N SER A 95 4.57 -2.12 -8.70
CA SER A 95 5.35 -2.63 -7.55
C SER A 95 4.46 -2.89 -6.33
N ALA A 96 3.45 -2.04 -6.09
CA ALA A 96 2.46 -2.26 -5.05
C ALA A 96 1.61 -3.51 -5.32
N ILE A 97 1.07 -3.65 -6.54
CA ILE A 97 0.29 -4.82 -6.99
C ILE A 97 1.09 -6.11 -6.77
N ASN A 98 2.32 -6.16 -7.28
CA ASN A 98 3.20 -7.33 -7.16
C ASN A 98 3.42 -7.71 -5.69
N SER A 99 3.56 -6.70 -4.81
CA SER A 99 3.76 -6.94 -3.37
C SER A 99 2.51 -7.53 -2.73
N TYR A 100 1.33 -6.98 -2.99
CA TYR A 100 0.07 -7.54 -2.47
C TYR A 100 -0.22 -8.93 -3.04
N GLU A 101 0.05 -9.17 -4.31
CA GLU A 101 -0.07 -10.51 -4.91
C GLU A 101 0.81 -11.53 -4.21
N ASN A 102 2.05 -11.17 -3.86
CA ASN A 102 2.94 -12.06 -3.10
C ASN A 102 2.42 -12.31 -1.68
N ALA A 103 1.86 -11.31 -1.02
CA ALA A 103 1.19 -11.50 0.27
C ALA A 103 0.03 -12.49 0.15
N LEU A 104 -0.79 -12.37 -0.90
CA LEU A 104 -1.95 -13.24 -1.14
C LEU A 104 -1.58 -14.64 -1.64
N LYS A 105 -0.45 -14.80 -2.35
CA LYS A 105 0.10 -16.12 -2.68
C LYS A 105 0.48 -16.89 -1.42
N LEU A 106 1.02 -16.21 -0.42
CA LEU A 106 1.39 -16.79 0.87
C LEU A 106 0.18 -16.98 1.80
N ASN A 107 -0.76 -16.05 1.79
CA ASN A 107 -1.99 -16.12 2.56
C ASN A 107 -3.21 -15.61 1.73
N PRO A 108 -3.94 -16.53 1.07
CA PRO A 108 -5.12 -16.19 0.27
C PRO A 108 -6.32 -15.65 1.07
N GLU A 109 -6.27 -15.69 2.41
CA GLU A 109 -7.32 -15.16 3.28
C GLU A 109 -6.91 -13.83 3.94
N TYR A 110 -5.87 -13.17 3.41
CA TYR A 110 -5.39 -11.92 3.98
C TYR A 110 -6.21 -10.70 3.51
N ALA A 111 -7.30 -10.43 4.23
CA ALA A 111 -8.28 -9.38 3.91
C ALA A 111 -7.64 -7.99 3.70
N ASP A 112 -6.63 -7.62 4.49
CA ASP A 112 -5.96 -6.33 4.38
C ASP A 112 -5.32 -6.11 2.99
N SER A 113 -4.73 -7.15 2.39
CA SER A 113 -4.14 -7.06 1.05
C SER A 113 -5.20 -6.94 -0.04
N TYR A 114 -6.35 -7.60 0.11
CA TYR A 114 -7.47 -7.40 -0.80
C TYR A 114 -8.04 -6.00 -0.71
N LEU A 115 -8.21 -5.46 0.51
CA LEU A 115 -8.65 -4.09 0.71
C LEU A 115 -7.69 -3.10 0.08
N ALA A 116 -6.38 -3.30 0.28
CA ALA A 116 -5.35 -2.42 -0.26
C ALA A 116 -5.34 -2.45 -1.79
N MET A 117 -5.51 -3.62 -2.43
CA MET A 117 -5.69 -3.68 -3.89
C MET A 117 -6.97 -2.97 -4.34
N ALA A 118 -8.10 -3.16 -3.65
CA ALA A 118 -9.33 -2.45 -3.99
C ALA A 118 -9.13 -0.92 -3.97
N GLN A 119 -8.42 -0.40 -2.97
CA GLN A 119 -8.08 1.02 -2.88
C GLN A 119 -7.16 1.47 -4.03
N LEU A 120 -6.14 0.67 -4.35
CA LEU A 120 -5.15 0.96 -5.40
C LEU A 120 -5.81 1.04 -6.78
N TYR A 121 -6.65 0.05 -7.12
CA TYR A 121 -7.37 0.02 -8.39
C TYR A 121 -8.42 1.15 -8.47
N ARG A 122 -9.11 1.47 -7.37
CA ARG A 122 -9.99 2.65 -7.34
C ARG A 122 -9.21 3.92 -7.65
N TRP A 123 -8.04 4.10 -7.03
CA TRP A 123 -7.22 5.29 -7.23
C TRP A 123 -6.71 5.39 -8.66
N ARG A 124 -6.25 4.26 -9.24
CA ARG A 124 -5.83 4.18 -10.65
C ARG A 124 -6.97 4.51 -11.62
N SER A 125 -8.17 4.00 -11.37
CA SER A 125 -9.38 4.35 -12.14
C SER A 125 -9.66 5.86 -12.13
N VAL A 126 -9.61 6.50 -10.95
CA VAL A 126 -9.81 7.96 -10.82
C VAL A 126 -8.71 8.72 -11.57
N TRP A 127 -7.46 8.29 -11.45
CA TRP A 127 -6.33 8.88 -12.15
C TRP A 127 -6.50 8.78 -13.67
N ASP A 128 -6.85 7.62 -14.19
CA ASP A 128 -7.05 7.39 -15.61
C ASP A 128 -8.20 8.24 -16.15
N SER A 129 -9.30 8.35 -15.40
CA SER A 129 -10.44 9.20 -15.75
C SER A 129 -10.02 10.68 -15.88
N VAL A 130 -9.26 11.20 -14.92
CA VAL A 130 -8.74 12.59 -14.96
C VAL A 130 -7.83 12.82 -16.17
N ASN A 131 -7.08 11.79 -16.58
CA ASN A 131 -6.16 11.84 -17.72
C ASN A 131 -6.79 11.39 -19.05
N LYS A 132 -8.12 11.24 -19.11
CA LYS A 132 -8.87 10.81 -20.30
C LYS A 132 -8.41 9.44 -20.84
N GLN A 133 -7.95 8.57 -19.95
CA GLN A 133 -7.64 7.17 -20.23
C GLN A 133 -8.82 6.26 -19.81
N PRO A 134 -8.95 5.04 -20.38
CA PRO A 134 -10.03 4.13 -20.03
C PRO A 134 -9.96 3.68 -18.56
N ALA A 135 -10.93 4.11 -17.74
CA ALA A 135 -10.95 3.88 -16.29
C ALA A 135 -11.83 2.70 -15.83
N SER A 136 -12.64 2.12 -16.73
CA SER A 136 -13.71 1.16 -16.39
C SER A 136 -13.19 -0.17 -15.84
N VAL A 137 -12.10 -0.70 -16.43
CA VAL A 137 -11.50 -1.98 -16.03
C VAL A 137 -11.01 -1.93 -14.57
N ASP A 138 -10.45 -0.80 -14.15
CA ASP A 138 -9.91 -0.65 -12.82
C ASP A 138 -10.98 -0.54 -11.75
N LEU A 139 -12.13 0.07 -12.07
CA LEU A 139 -13.23 0.15 -11.13
C LEU A 139 -13.88 -1.24 -10.90
N GLU A 140 -13.96 -2.06 -11.96
CA GLU A 140 -14.40 -3.45 -11.85
C GLU A 140 -13.44 -4.30 -11.00
N GLN A 141 -12.12 -4.17 -11.23
CA GLN A 141 -11.11 -4.84 -10.40
C GLN A 141 -11.22 -4.39 -8.93
N ALA A 142 -11.38 -3.09 -8.69
CA ALA A 142 -11.56 -2.56 -7.35
C ALA A 142 -12.76 -3.18 -6.63
N ASN A 143 -13.91 -3.31 -7.32
CA ASN A 143 -15.09 -3.97 -6.78
C ASN A 143 -14.85 -5.46 -6.48
N SER A 144 -14.22 -6.20 -7.40
CA SER A 144 -13.92 -7.62 -7.21
C SER A 144 -13.08 -7.87 -5.96
N TYR A 145 -12.01 -7.09 -5.77
CA TYR A 145 -11.18 -7.20 -4.56
C TYR A 145 -11.91 -6.77 -3.29
N LEU A 146 -12.81 -5.80 -3.39
CA LEU A 146 -13.61 -5.38 -2.25
C LEU A 146 -14.64 -6.43 -1.82
N GLU A 147 -15.31 -7.07 -2.78
CA GLU A 147 -16.18 -8.22 -2.51
C GLU A 147 -15.41 -9.34 -1.83
N LYS A 148 -14.18 -9.62 -2.31
CA LYS A 148 -13.32 -10.62 -1.67
C LYS A 148 -12.95 -10.24 -0.24
N THR A 149 -12.63 -8.97 0.02
CA THR A 149 -12.38 -8.44 1.35
C THR A 149 -13.57 -8.68 2.28
N LEU A 150 -14.77 -8.29 1.85
CA LEU A 150 -16.00 -8.43 2.64
C LEU A 150 -16.42 -9.89 2.82
N SER A 151 -16.08 -10.78 1.87
CA SER A 151 -16.31 -12.22 2.04
C SER A 151 -15.48 -12.83 3.18
N ILE A 152 -14.26 -12.32 3.39
CA ILE A 152 -13.35 -12.78 4.46
C ILE A 152 -13.63 -12.03 5.77
N SER A 153 -13.94 -10.73 5.69
CA SER A 153 -14.16 -9.85 6.85
C SER A 153 -15.39 -8.95 6.63
N PRO A 154 -16.61 -9.49 6.83
CA PRO A 154 -17.85 -8.79 6.49
C PRO A 154 -18.10 -7.46 7.22
N ASN A 155 -17.51 -7.30 8.40
CA ASN A 155 -17.71 -6.12 9.27
C ASN A 155 -16.51 -5.16 9.24
N MET A 156 -15.61 -5.30 8.26
CA MET A 156 -14.47 -4.40 8.11
C MET A 156 -14.96 -3.01 7.70
N LYS A 157 -14.86 -2.04 8.61
CA LYS A 157 -15.43 -0.69 8.44
C LYS A 157 -14.86 0.01 7.21
N GLU A 158 -13.55 -0.11 7.02
CA GLU A 158 -12.79 0.47 5.93
C GLU A 158 -13.28 -0.05 4.57
N ALA A 159 -13.60 -1.34 4.49
CA ALA A 159 -14.15 -1.97 3.30
C ALA A 159 -15.57 -1.46 2.99
N LEU A 160 -16.43 -1.35 4.01
CA LEU A 160 -17.79 -0.82 3.84
C LEU A 160 -17.78 0.65 3.37
N ILE A 161 -16.89 1.47 3.94
CA ILE A 161 -16.70 2.85 3.48
C ILE A 161 -16.25 2.89 2.01
N LEU A 162 -15.29 2.04 1.64
CA LEU A 162 -14.79 1.96 0.28
C LEU A 162 -15.90 1.51 -0.71
N GLN A 163 -16.79 0.63 -0.27
CA GLN A 163 -17.92 0.14 -1.08
C GLN A 163 -18.85 1.29 -1.46
N ASP A 164 -19.22 2.11 -0.49
CA ASP A 164 -20.04 3.30 -0.71
C ASP A 164 -19.37 4.29 -1.67
N ILE A 165 -18.04 4.45 -1.57
CA ILE A 165 -17.28 5.33 -2.46
C ILE A 165 -17.29 4.78 -3.90
N ILE A 166 -16.95 3.50 -4.10
CA ILE A 166 -16.89 2.90 -5.44
C ILE A 166 -18.26 2.93 -6.11
N LYS A 167 -19.33 2.62 -5.37
CA LYS A 167 -20.70 2.68 -5.89
C LYS A 167 -21.05 4.06 -6.45
N ARG A 168 -20.74 5.12 -5.70
CA ARG A 168 -20.98 6.52 -6.13
C ARG A 168 -20.13 6.92 -7.33
N LEU A 169 -18.95 6.33 -7.51
CA LEU A 169 -18.10 6.59 -8.68
C LEU A 169 -18.68 5.94 -9.94
N GLY A 170 -19.18 4.70 -9.84
CA GLY A 170 -19.81 4.01 -10.98
C GLY A 170 -21.09 4.69 -11.48
N GLU A 171 -21.93 5.19 -10.57
CA GLU A 171 -23.16 5.93 -10.94
C GLU A 171 -22.88 7.23 -11.72
N LYS A 172 -21.67 7.80 -11.60
CA LYS A 172 -21.26 9.02 -12.33
C LYS A 172 -20.69 8.75 -13.71
N THR A 173 -20.22 7.54 -13.99
CA THR A 173 -19.64 7.18 -15.29
C THR A 173 -20.68 6.74 -16.31
N ASP A 174 -21.90 6.41 -15.86
CA ASP A 174 -23.00 5.92 -16.71
C ASP A 174 -23.99 7.02 -17.17
N ASN A 175 -23.76 8.29 -16.79
CA ASN A 175 -24.56 9.47 -17.20
C ASN A 175 -23.77 10.41 -18.11
#